data_AF-A0AAV4PMR5-F1
#
_entry.id   AF-A0AAV4PMR5-F1
#
_cell.length_a   1.000
_cell.length_b   1.000
_cell.length_c   1.000
_cell.angle_alpha   90.00
_cell.angle_beta   90.00
_cell.angle_gamma   90.00
#
_symmetry.space_group_name_H-M   'P 1'
#
loop_
_entity.id
_entity.type
_entity.pdbx_description
1 polymer ?
#
loop_
_entity_poly.entity_id
_entity_poly.type
_entity_poly.pdbx_seq_one_letter_code
_entity_poly.pdbx_strand_id
1 'polypeptide(L)'
;MSSQMEKHEDQNSTDFSSSRKEEDLINFEDTPPWYRNLVLETEELTADALADLFNDKICVLCVKNYIPDFVSEKLDAFLREKGSDPYTHEIRKNGKVDLQYFGVNRYGYPLNSIYTDETGENLEKYLKEALPTMRSIRKAAAPYLSPIDKFRVELDEAWPKKANVATFKGQKTLCGIGRIMPTSLSKLSEVHPHFDAVPVSCFPDIHKQFTANFYLNVPDQGGELEIWNVPPLDISTIEEFKIPEDWRSQLPASIKVKPEKGDLLLFNTRRPHAITSFSGLNPRTSLQTFIGYTKESEIFLWV
;
A
#
# COMPACT_ATOMS: atom_id res chain seq x y z
N MET A 1 68.60 -51.31 24.00
CA MET A 1 68.11 -50.07 24.65
C MET A 1 67.00 -49.54 23.76
N SER A 2 65.75 -49.91 24.04
CA SER A 2 64.68 -49.03 24.60
C SER A 2 64.29 -47.91 23.62
N SER A 3 63.05 -47.72 23.16
CA SER A 3 61.73 -48.10 23.66
C SER A 3 60.63 -48.09 22.58
N GLN A 4 59.59 -48.88 22.86
CA GLN A 4 58.16 -48.90 22.46
C GLN A 4 57.56 -47.64 21.79
N MET A 5 56.82 -47.77 20.67
CA MET A 5 55.35 -48.00 20.52
C MET A 5 54.47 -46.83 21.00
N GLU A 6 53.78 -46.16 20.07
CA GLU A 6 52.30 -46.13 19.98
C GLU A 6 51.79 -45.36 18.75
N LYS A 7 50.66 -45.81 18.20
CA LYS A 7 49.88 -45.21 17.11
C LYS A 7 48.96 -44.12 17.68
N HIS A 8 48.65 -43.09 16.87
CA HIS A 8 47.30 -42.52 16.81
C HIS A 8 47.07 -41.85 15.44
N GLU A 9 46.06 -42.34 14.72
CA GLU A 9 45.30 -41.57 13.74
C GLU A 9 44.51 -40.47 14.49
N ASP A 10 44.37 -39.28 13.90
CA ASP A 10 43.03 -38.74 13.62
C ASP A 10 43.04 -37.47 12.78
N GLN A 11 42.00 -37.41 11.96
CA GLN A 11 41.56 -36.32 11.09
C GLN A 11 41.04 -35.13 11.91
N ASN A 12 41.22 -33.91 11.40
CA ASN A 12 40.31 -32.76 11.60
C ASN A 12 40.77 -31.64 10.64
N SER A 13 40.12 -31.49 9.48
CA SER A 13 38.98 -30.57 9.29
C SER A 13 39.25 -29.17 9.86
N THR A 14 39.86 -28.30 9.05
CA THR A 14 39.80 -26.86 9.29
C THR A 14 38.42 -26.36 8.90
N ASP A 15 37.56 -26.42 9.89
CA ASP A 15 36.21 -25.88 9.97
C ASP A 15 36.26 -24.36 9.81
N PHE A 16 35.74 -23.82 8.70
CA PHE A 16 35.49 -22.40 8.53
C PHE A 16 34.13 -22.09 9.16
N SER A 17 34.08 -22.05 10.49
CA SER A 17 32.89 -21.66 11.24
C SER A 17 32.98 -20.22 11.75
N SER A 18 31.92 -19.49 11.40
CA SER A 18 31.29 -18.39 12.11
C SER A 18 32.12 -17.15 12.51
N SER A 19 31.82 -16.04 11.84
CA SER A 19 31.51 -14.76 12.50
C SER A 19 31.10 -13.73 11.44
N ARG A 20 29.85 -13.81 10.98
CA ARG A 20 29.16 -12.62 10.47
C ARG A 20 28.13 -12.23 11.52
N LYS A 21 28.37 -11.04 12.07
CA LYS A 21 27.61 -10.40 13.13
C LYS A 21 26.15 -10.22 12.73
N GLU A 22 25.27 -10.55 13.67
CA GLU A 22 23.97 -9.93 13.84
C GLU A 22 24.15 -8.43 14.06
N GLU A 23 23.81 -7.60 13.07
CA GLU A 23 23.73 -6.13 13.06
C GLU A 23 23.01 -5.85 11.72
N ASP A 24 21.74 -5.44 11.60
CA ASP A 24 20.98 -4.43 12.34
C ASP A 24 19.49 -4.82 12.42
N LEU A 25 19.01 -5.25 13.59
CA LEU A 25 17.58 -5.22 13.90
C LEU A 25 17.28 -3.84 14.50
N ILE A 26 16.45 -3.05 13.83
CA ILE A 26 16.00 -1.75 14.31
C ILE A 26 15.38 -1.95 15.70
N ASN A 27 15.99 -1.35 16.73
CA ASN A 27 15.49 -1.43 18.10
C ASN A 27 14.32 -0.44 18.28
N PHE A 28 13.09 -0.95 18.41
CA PHE A 28 11.86 -0.15 18.42
C PHE A 28 11.49 0.42 19.79
N GLU A 29 12.28 0.14 20.84
CA GLU A 29 11.98 0.57 22.21
C GLU A 29 12.28 2.06 22.50
N ASP A 30 12.99 2.76 21.61
CA ASP A 30 13.42 4.17 21.80
C ASP A 30 12.44 5.23 21.25
N THR A 31 11.17 4.90 21.04
CA THR A 31 10.22 5.83 20.38
C THR A 31 9.72 6.93 21.36
N PRO A 32 9.94 8.23 21.08
CA PRO A 32 9.65 9.30 22.05
C PRO A 32 8.16 9.53 22.38
N PRO A 33 7.81 10.04 23.60
CA PRO A 33 6.43 10.17 24.09
C PRO A 33 5.51 11.21 23.43
N TRP A 34 6.00 12.02 22.47
CA TRP A 34 5.19 13.01 21.73
C TRP A 34 4.38 12.40 20.57
N TYR A 35 4.34 11.08 20.53
CA TYR A 35 3.61 10.15 19.68
C TYR A 35 2.07 10.10 19.89
N ARG A 36 1.46 11.20 20.36
CA ARG A 36 0.15 11.11 21.03
C ARG A 36 -1.10 11.12 20.14
N ASN A 37 -1.01 11.44 18.84
CA ASN A 37 -2.14 11.31 17.91
C ASN A 37 -1.67 10.71 16.57
N LEU A 38 -1.53 9.38 16.51
CA LEU A 38 -1.10 8.69 15.28
C LEU A 38 -2.17 8.59 14.21
N VAL A 39 -3.40 8.89 14.60
CA VAL A 39 -4.54 9.02 13.71
C VAL A 39 -5.05 10.43 13.89
N LEU A 40 -5.09 11.19 12.79
CA LEU A 40 -5.76 12.48 12.73
C LEU A 40 -7.10 12.29 12.04
N GLU A 41 -8.19 12.61 12.74
CA GLU A 41 -9.51 12.67 12.14
C GLU A 41 -9.87 14.15 11.88
N THR A 42 -10.46 14.40 10.71
CA THR A 42 -10.89 15.72 10.25
C THR A 42 -12.11 15.57 9.34
N GLU A 43 -12.85 16.64 9.10
CA GLU A 43 -13.95 16.68 8.12
C GLU A 43 -13.49 17.25 6.77
N GLU A 44 -12.34 17.91 6.73
CA GLU A 44 -11.81 18.58 5.54
C GLU A 44 -10.34 18.22 5.29
N LEU A 45 -9.97 18.17 4.01
CA LEU A 45 -8.60 17.99 3.57
C LEU A 45 -7.87 19.35 3.58
N THR A 46 -7.00 19.57 4.56
CA THR A 46 -6.24 20.82 4.70
C THR A 46 -4.76 20.64 4.41
N ALA A 47 -4.10 21.74 4.06
CA ALA A 47 -2.65 21.77 3.85
C ALA A 47 -1.88 21.28 5.09
N ASP A 48 -2.32 21.67 6.28
CA ASP A 48 -1.67 21.30 7.55
C ASP A 48 -1.82 19.80 7.84
N ALA A 49 -3.01 19.22 7.63
CA ALA A 49 -3.23 17.79 7.82
C ALA A 49 -2.40 16.95 6.83
N LEU A 50 -2.32 17.38 5.57
CA LEU A 50 -1.46 16.78 4.55
C LEU A 50 0.02 16.91 4.93
N ALA A 51 0.45 18.08 5.41
CA ALA A 51 1.83 18.30 5.83
C ALA A 51 2.20 17.43 7.04
N ASP A 52 1.31 17.26 8.00
CA ASP A 52 1.53 16.37 9.14
C ASP A 52 1.67 14.92 8.70
N LEU A 53 0.86 14.47 7.72
CA LEU A 53 1.00 13.14 7.13
C LEU A 53 2.31 12.99 6.35
N PHE A 54 2.63 13.91 5.44
CA PHE A 54 3.81 13.81 4.56
C PHE A 54 5.13 13.98 5.31
N ASN A 55 5.12 14.65 6.47
CA ASN A 55 6.25 14.75 7.38
C ASN A 55 6.28 13.65 8.45
N ASP A 56 5.46 12.60 8.30
CA ASP A 56 5.41 11.45 9.20
C ASP A 56 5.11 11.80 10.67
N LYS A 57 4.43 12.93 10.94
CA LYS A 57 3.97 13.31 12.28
C LYS A 57 2.75 12.51 12.74
N ILE A 58 1.98 12.02 11.78
CA ILE A 58 0.84 11.11 11.98
C ILE A 58 1.01 9.87 11.08
N CYS A 59 0.40 8.74 11.46
CA CYS A 59 0.42 7.53 10.64
C CYS A 59 -0.74 7.48 9.65
N VAL A 60 -1.92 7.94 10.08
CA VAL A 60 -3.15 7.88 9.29
C VAL A 60 -3.90 9.21 9.39
N LEU A 61 -4.28 9.75 8.24
CA LEU A 61 -5.24 10.85 8.14
C LEU A 61 -6.60 10.28 7.71
N CYS A 62 -7.64 10.54 8.48
CA CYS A 62 -9.02 10.16 8.19
C CYS A 62 -9.85 11.41 7.93
N VAL A 63 -10.31 11.59 6.70
CA VAL A 63 -11.28 12.64 6.35
C VAL A 63 -12.68 12.01 6.38
N LYS A 64 -13.45 12.36 7.40
CA LYS A 64 -14.77 11.80 7.69
C LYS A 64 -15.81 12.29 6.71
N ASN A 65 -16.76 11.42 6.36
CA ASN A 65 -17.90 11.76 5.49
C ASN A 65 -17.51 12.42 4.16
N TYR A 66 -16.33 12.06 3.63
CA TYR A 66 -15.75 12.64 2.43
C TYR A 66 -16.59 12.41 1.17
N ILE A 67 -17.29 11.27 1.12
CA ILE A 67 -18.15 10.85 0.02
C ILE A 67 -19.60 10.80 0.51
N PRO A 68 -20.53 11.51 -0.15
CA PRO A 68 -21.94 11.37 0.18
C PRO A 68 -22.45 9.94 -0.03
N ASP A 69 -23.32 9.48 0.86
CA ASP A 69 -23.84 8.11 0.89
C ASP A 69 -24.37 7.60 -0.47
N PHE A 70 -25.10 8.45 -1.19
CA PHE A 70 -25.68 8.10 -2.48
C PHE A 70 -24.61 7.93 -3.58
N VAL A 71 -23.46 8.62 -3.49
CA VAL A 71 -22.33 8.43 -4.41
C VAL A 71 -21.63 7.11 -4.07
N SER A 72 -21.43 6.85 -2.78
CA SER A 72 -20.86 5.59 -2.28
C SER A 72 -21.67 4.38 -2.76
N GLU A 73 -22.99 4.41 -2.65
CA GLU A 73 -23.88 3.33 -3.11
C GLU A 73 -23.82 3.09 -4.62
N LYS A 74 -23.83 4.16 -5.43
CA LYS A 74 -23.75 4.04 -6.89
C LYS A 74 -22.43 3.43 -7.33
N LEU A 75 -21.33 3.86 -6.73
CA LEU A 75 -20.00 3.35 -7.06
C LEU A 75 -19.78 1.93 -6.52
N ASP A 76 -20.28 1.61 -5.32
CA ASP A 76 -20.24 0.25 -4.77
C ASP A 76 -21.02 -0.73 -5.68
N ALA A 77 -22.23 -0.38 -6.10
CA ALA A 77 -23.00 -1.17 -7.05
C ALA A 77 -22.26 -1.37 -8.38
N PHE A 78 -21.68 -0.31 -8.94
CA PHE A 78 -20.87 -0.37 -10.15
C PHE A 78 -19.65 -1.29 -10.00
N LEU A 79 -18.90 -1.18 -8.90
CA LEU A 79 -17.73 -2.00 -8.64
C LEU A 79 -18.09 -3.47 -8.45
N ARG A 80 -19.20 -3.78 -7.77
CA ARG A 80 -19.66 -5.18 -7.64
C ARG A 80 -20.07 -5.79 -8.98
N GLU A 81 -20.59 -4.98 -9.91
CA GLU A 81 -20.95 -5.44 -11.25
C GLU A 81 -19.73 -5.64 -12.16
N LYS A 82 -18.74 -4.74 -12.07
CA LYS A 82 -17.62 -4.68 -13.04
C LYS A 82 -16.28 -5.19 -12.52
N GLY A 83 -16.07 -5.21 -11.21
CA GLY A 83 -14.79 -5.51 -10.58
C GLY A 83 -14.62 -6.98 -10.25
N SER A 84 -14.19 -7.76 -11.23
CA SER A 84 -14.02 -9.22 -11.10
C SER A 84 -12.57 -9.69 -11.17
N ASP A 85 -11.65 -8.87 -11.67
CA ASP A 85 -10.28 -9.30 -11.92
C ASP A 85 -9.49 -9.41 -10.61
N PRO A 86 -8.68 -10.46 -10.40
CA PRO A 86 -7.80 -10.53 -9.24
C PRO A 86 -6.78 -9.39 -9.22
N TYR A 87 -6.50 -8.86 -8.04
CA TYR A 87 -5.35 -8.02 -7.78
C TYR A 87 -4.28 -8.77 -7.01
N THR A 88 -3.10 -8.85 -7.62
CA THR A 88 -1.93 -9.51 -7.05
C THR A 88 -0.96 -8.50 -6.48
N HIS A 89 -0.34 -8.85 -5.35
CA HIS A 89 0.71 -8.10 -4.68
C HIS A 89 2.05 -8.78 -4.94
N GLU A 90 3.11 -7.99 -4.91
CA GLU A 90 4.46 -8.48 -5.13
C GLU A 90 5.05 -8.98 -3.82
N ILE A 91 5.52 -10.23 -3.82
CA ILE A 91 6.37 -10.74 -2.75
C ILE A 91 7.68 -11.19 -3.36
N ARG A 92 8.79 -10.62 -2.90
CA ARG A 92 10.11 -11.02 -3.36
C ARG A 92 10.62 -12.20 -2.54
N LYS A 93 10.85 -13.32 -3.21
CA LYS A 93 11.45 -14.53 -2.60
C LYS A 93 12.65 -14.97 -3.43
N ASN A 94 13.83 -14.99 -2.81
CA ASN A 94 15.09 -15.43 -3.44
C ASN A 94 15.44 -14.69 -4.75
N GLY A 95 15.18 -13.38 -4.82
CA GLY A 95 15.48 -12.55 -6.01
C GLY A 95 14.50 -12.70 -7.17
N LYS A 96 13.38 -13.43 -6.98
CA LYS A 96 12.26 -13.49 -7.92
C LYS A 96 11.03 -12.80 -7.34
N VAL A 97 10.27 -12.12 -8.20
CA VAL A 97 8.96 -11.56 -7.86
C VAL A 97 7.93 -12.68 -7.98
N ASP A 98 7.24 -12.98 -6.88
CA ASP A 98 6.08 -13.86 -6.82
C ASP A 98 4.82 -12.99 -6.68
N LEU A 99 3.81 -13.25 -7.50
CA LEU A 99 2.55 -12.50 -7.50
C LEU A 99 1.53 -13.24 -6.65
N GLN A 100 1.17 -12.68 -5.49
CA GLN A 100 0.24 -13.31 -4.55
C GLN A 100 -1.11 -12.61 -4.50
N TYR A 101 -2.17 -13.42 -4.46
CA TYR A 101 -3.53 -12.93 -4.38
C TYR A 101 -4.01 -12.90 -2.92
N PHE A 102 -4.25 -11.70 -2.40
CA PHE A 102 -4.67 -11.49 -1.00
C PHE A 102 -6.19 -11.33 -0.83
N GLY A 103 -6.99 -11.91 -1.74
CA GLY A 103 -8.46 -11.83 -1.65
C GLY A 103 -9.07 -10.51 -2.12
N VAL A 104 -8.33 -9.73 -2.92
CA VAL A 104 -8.76 -8.42 -3.41
C VAL A 104 -8.99 -8.48 -4.92
N ASN A 105 -10.22 -8.28 -5.36
CA ASN A 105 -10.55 -8.05 -6.76
C ASN A 105 -10.42 -6.56 -7.10
N ARG A 106 -10.29 -6.26 -8.39
CA ARG A 106 -10.11 -4.91 -8.90
C ARG A 106 -11.02 -4.57 -10.08
N TYR A 107 -11.23 -3.27 -10.25
CA TYR A 107 -11.72 -2.66 -11.48
C TYR A 107 -10.72 -1.60 -11.97
N GLY A 108 -10.15 -1.82 -13.16
CA GLY A 108 -9.03 -1.04 -13.69
C GLY A 108 -7.73 -1.82 -13.69
N TYR A 109 -6.82 -1.50 -14.61
CA TYR A 109 -5.56 -2.22 -14.82
C TYR A 109 -4.41 -1.50 -14.08
N PRO A 110 -3.76 -2.12 -13.08
CA PRO A 110 -2.81 -1.45 -12.20
C PRO A 110 -1.41 -1.34 -12.81
N LEU A 111 -0.65 -0.34 -12.36
CA LEU A 111 0.71 -0.08 -12.82
C LEU A 111 1.66 -1.25 -12.48
N ASN A 112 1.39 -1.96 -11.39
CA ASN A 112 2.22 -3.10 -10.98
C ASN A 112 2.25 -4.24 -11.99
N SER A 113 1.20 -4.38 -12.80
CA SER A 113 1.20 -5.36 -13.89
C SER A 113 2.26 -5.06 -14.96
N ILE A 114 2.76 -3.83 -15.06
CA ILE A 114 3.76 -3.44 -16.08
C ILE A 114 5.16 -3.86 -15.67
N TYR A 115 5.60 -3.48 -14.48
CA TYR A 115 6.99 -3.68 -14.07
C TYR A 115 7.25 -5.10 -13.54
N THR A 116 6.21 -5.93 -13.43
CA THR A 116 6.32 -7.38 -13.22
C THR A 116 6.21 -8.19 -14.51
N ASP A 117 6.07 -7.52 -15.66
CA ASP A 117 5.94 -8.14 -16.98
C ASP A 117 7.22 -7.97 -17.79
N GLU A 118 7.89 -9.07 -18.07
CA GLU A 118 9.11 -9.10 -18.88
C GLU A 118 8.82 -8.99 -20.39
N THR A 119 7.57 -9.18 -20.83
CA THR A 119 7.19 -9.18 -22.26
C THR A 119 6.88 -7.78 -22.80
N GLY A 120 6.40 -6.88 -21.94
CA GLY A 120 6.00 -5.52 -22.29
C GLY A 120 4.56 -5.38 -22.81
N GLU A 121 3.80 -6.48 -22.96
CA GLU A 121 2.40 -6.45 -23.41
C GLU A 121 1.51 -5.69 -22.42
N ASN A 122 1.80 -5.78 -21.12
CA ASN A 122 1.02 -5.12 -20.07
C ASN A 122 1.13 -3.60 -20.13
N LEU A 123 2.24 -3.05 -20.67
CA LEU A 123 2.39 -1.61 -20.87
C LEU A 123 1.36 -1.06 -21.85
N GLU A 124 1.22 -1.70 -23.02
CA GLU A 124 0.26 -1.25 -24.04
C GLU A 124 -1.17 -1.31 -23.49
N LYS A 125 -1.50 -2.42 -22.82
CA LYS A 125 -2.81 -2.60 -22.19
C LYS A 125 -3.08 -1.52 -21.14
N TYR A 126 -2.15 -1.25 -20.24
CA TYR A 126 -2.29 -0.22 -19.22
C TYR A 126 -2.56 1.15 -19.82
N LEU A 127 -1.73 1.57 -20.78
CA LEU A 127 -1.85 2.88 -21.42
C LEU A 127 -3.18 3.04 -22.16
N LYS A 128 -3.66 1.97 -22.80
CA LYS A 128 -4.95 1.95 -23.50
C LYS A 128 -6.15 2.00 -22.54
N GLU A 129 -6.07 1.38 -21.37
CA GLU A 129 -7.20 1.22 -20.44
C GLU A 129 -7.28 2.32 -19.37
N ALA A 130 -6.19 3.02 -19.07
CA ALA A 130 -6.12 4.02 -17.98
C ALA A 130 -7.21 5.10 -18.10
N LEU A 131 -7.26 5.83 -19.22
CA LEU A 131 -8.22 6.91 -19.41
C LEU A 131 -9.68 6.43 -19.55
N PRO A 132 -9.99 5.37 -20.32
CA PRO A 132 -11.31 4.77 -20.34
C PRO A 132 -11.83 4.36 -18.95
N THR A 133 -10.98 3.79 -18.10
CA THR A 133 -11.33 3.39 -16.73
C THR A 133 -11.67 4.60 -15.86
N MET A 134 -10.86 5.67 -15.90
CA MET A 134 -11.20 6.90 -15.17
C MET A 134 -12.55 7.48 -15.64
N ARG A 135 -12.83 7.43 -16.94
CA ARG A 135 -14.09 7.92 -17.52
C ARG A 135 -15.29 7.07 -17.12
N SER A 136 -15.15 5.76 -17.00
CA SER A 136 -16.25 4.88 -16.57
C SER A 136 -16.61 5.10 -15.10
N ILE A 137 -15.62 5.27 -14.22
CA ILE A 137 -15.84 5.61 -12.81
C ILE A 137 -16.58 6.96 -12.70
N ARG A 138 -16.17 7.97 -13.47
CA ARG A 138 -16.90 9.25 -13.57
C ARG A 138 -18.34 9.09 -14.02
N LYS A 139 -18.57 8.27 -15.05
CA LYS A 139 -19.92 8.01 -15.56
C LYS A 139 -20.79 7.31 -14.51
N ALA A 140 -20.22 6.42 -13.70
CA ALA A 140 -20.93 5.77 -12.60
C ALA A 140 -21.31 6.74 -11.47
N ALA A 141 -20.44 7.71 -11.16
CA ALA A 141 -20.71 8.76 -10.17
C ALA A 141 -21.70 9.83 -10.65
N ALA A 142 -21.82 10.03 -11.97
CA ALA A 142 -22.64 11.09 -12.56
C ALA A 142 -24.10 11.10 -12.02
N PRO A 143 -24.71 12.29 -11.80
CA PRO A 143 -24.23 13.61 -12.19
C PRO A 143 -23.22 14.24 -11.21
N TYR A 144 -22.79 13.51 -10.18
CA TYR A 144 -21.86 14.00 -9.16
C TYR A 144 -20.39 13.76 -9.56
N LEU A 145 -19.46 14.45 -8.91
CA LEU A 145 -18.03 14.18 -9.07
C LEU A 145 -17.69 12.78 -8.54
N SER A 146 -16.75 12.12 -9.19
CA SER A 146 -16.14 10.93 -8.59
C SER A 146 -15.31 11.36 -7.36
N PRO A 147 -15.23 10.54 -6.30
CA PRO A 147 -14.40 10.84 -5.12
C PRO A 147 -12.94 11.15 -5.47
N ILE A 148 -12.41 10.47 -6.50
CA ILE A 148 -11.04 10.68 -7.00
C ILE A 148 -10.91 12.05 -7.68
N ASP A 149 -11.89 12.49 -8.47
CA ASP A 149 -11.83 13.83 -9.08
C ASP A 149 -12.03 14.93 -8.04
N LYS A 150 -12.92 14.75 -7.06
CA LYS A 150 -13.04 15.65 -5.90
C LYS A 150 -11.68 15.79 -5.20
N PHE A 151 -11.04 14.66 -4.90
CA PHE A 151 -9.73 14.62 -4.25
C PHE A 151 -8.64 15.32 -5.06
N ARG A 152 -8.63 15.14 -6.37
CA ARG A 152 -7.65 15.80 -7.23
C ARG A 152 -7.78 17.32 -7.22
N VAL A 153 -9.00 17.84 -7.20
CA VAL A 153 -9.24 19.29 -7.12
C VAL A 153 -8.87 19.82 -5.74
N GLU A 154 -9.37 19.19 -4.67
CA GLU A 154 -9.08 19.62 -3.30
C GLU A 154 -7.58 19.54 -2.96
N LEU A 155 -6.87 18.55 -3.51
CA LEU A 155 -5.42 18.42 -3.32
C LEU A 155 -4.64 19.52 -4.06
N ASP A 156 -5.07 19.92 -5.25
CA ASP A 156 -4.46 21.03 -6.01
C ASP A 156 -4.74 22.38 -5.35
N GLU A 157 -5.92 22.55 -4.75
CA GLU A 157 -6.29 23.77 -4.03
C GLU A 157 -5.59 23.89 -2.66
N ALA A 158 -5.49 22.79 -1.91
CA ALA A 158 -4.89 22.78 -0.59
C ALA A 158 -3.37 22.77 -0.61
N TRP A 159 -2.73 22.13 -1.60
CA TRP A 159 -1.29 21.96 -1.61
C TRP A 159 -0.57 23.13 -2.30
N PRO A 160 0.45 23.76 -1.68
CA PRO A 160 1.09 24.96 -2.22
C PRO A 160 1.97 24.71 -3.45
N LYS A 161 2.17 23.44 -3.80
CA LYS A 161 2.97 22.99 -4.96
C LYS A 161 2.10 22.14 -5.87
N LYS A 162 2.66 21.78 -7.01
CA LYS A 162 2.01 20.96 -8.02
C LYS A 162 1.38 19.70 -7.44
N ALA A 163 0.09 19.46 -7.71
CA ALA A 163 -0.58 18.19 -7.47
C ALA A 163 -1.25 17.69 -8.76
N ASN A 164 -0.76 16.59 -9.33
CA ASN A 164 -1.20 16.15 -10.66
C ASN A 164 -1.30 14.63 -10.81
N VAL A 165 -2.08 14.17 -11.78
CA VAL A 165 -1.98 12.77 -12.23
C VAL A 165 -0.61 12.56 -12.87
N ALA A 166 0.10 11.52 -12.41
CA ALA A 166 1.42 11.17 -12.89
C ALA A 166 1.39 10.86 -14.39
N THR A 167 2.51 11.12 -15.05
CA THR A 167 2.71 10.77 -16.46
C THR A 167 3.72 9.64 -16.52
N PHE A 168 3.38 8.56 -17.21
CA PHE A 168 4.29 7.44 -17.48
C PHE A 168 4.41 7.26 -19.00
N LYS A 169 5.64 7.24 -19.52
CA LYS A 169 5.94 7.16 -20.97
C LYS A 169 5.15 8.17 -21.81
N GLY A 170 5.02 9.40 -21.32
CA GLY A 170 4.34 10.51 -22.01
C GLY A 170 2.81 10.51 -21.93
N GLN A 171 2.19 9.54 -21.26
CA GLN A 171 0.73 9.46 -21.10
C GLN A 171 0.31 9.53 -19.63
N LYS A 172 -0.92 9.98 -19.37
CA LYS A 172 -1.47 9.99 -18.02
C LYS A 172 -1.67 8.56 -17.53
N THR A 173 -1.21 8.30 -16.31
CA THR A 173 -1.43 7.04 -15.59
C THR A 173 -2.91 6.88 -15.22
N LEU A 174 -3.30 5.65 -14.89
CA LEU A 174 -4.58 5.42 -14.23
C LEU A 174 -4.54 6.11 -12.86
N CYS A 175 -5.56 6.91 -12.55
CA CYS A 175 -5.75 7.49 -11.22
C CYS A 175 -7.12 7.08 -10.73
N GLY A 176 -7.15 6.18 -9.75
CA GLY A 176 -8.36 5.53 -9.29
C GLY A 176 -8.56 4.12 -9.82
N ILE A 177 -8.44 3.13 -8.93
CA ILE A 177 -8.82 1.73 -9.15
C ILE A 177 -9.94 1.35 -8.18
N GLY A 178 -10.86 0.48 -8.60
CA GLY A 178 -11.79 -0.16 -7.68
C GLY A 178 -11.12 -1.32 -6.95
N ARG A 179 -11.43 -1.49 -5.66
CA ARG A 179 -11.06 -2.63 -4.82
C ARG A 179 -12.32 -3.28 -4.27
N ILE A 180 -12.43 -4.59 -4.45
CA ILE A 180 -13.58 -5.38 -3.98
C ILE A 180 -13.01 -6.56 -3.21
N MET A 181 -13.31 -6.64 -1.92
CA MET A 181 -12.85 -7.72 -1.05
C MET A 181 -14.05 -8.55 -0.60
N PRO A 182 -14.25 -9.74 -1.19
CA PRO A 182 -15.32 -10.63 -0.77
C PRO A 182 -15.12 -11.07 0.69
N THR A 183 -16.18 -11.10 1.48
CA THR A 183 -16.11 -11.56 2.89
C THR A 183 -15.53 -12.97 3.01
N SER A 184 -15.84 -13.86 2.06
CA SER A 184 -15.33 -15.24 2.05
C SER A 184 -13.80 -15.33 1.94
N LEU A 185 -13.14 -14.27 1.48
CA LEU A 185 -11.69 -14.20 1.30
C LEU A 185 -10.99 -13.27 2.30
N SER A 186 -11.72 -12.68 3.25
CA SER A 186 -11.18 -11.64 4.15
C SER A 186 -9.97 -12.09 4.96
N LYS A 187 -9.88 -13.38 5.31
CA LYS A 187 -8.73 -13.96 6.01
C LYS A 187 -7.43 -13.85 5.21
N LEU A 188 -7.47 -13.88 3.88
CA LEU A 188 -6.26 -13.78 3.05
C LEU A 188 -5.59 -12.40 3.18
N SER A 189 -6.37 -11.36 3.45
CA SER A 189 -5.87 -9.98 3.57
C SER A 189 -5.25 -9.67 4.94
N GLU A 190 -5.60 -10.44 5.97
CA GLU A 190 -5.12 -10.24 7.35
C GLU A 190 -3.72 -10.83 7.58
N VAL A 191 -3.45 -11.98 6.94
CA VAL A 191 -2.26 -12.79 7.22
C VAL A 191 -0.97 -12.11 6.77
N HIS A 192 -1.03 -11.24 5.76
CA HIS A 192 0.15 -10.71 5.10
C HIS A 192 0.26 -9.19 5.24
N PRO A 193 0.89 -8.68 6.33
CA PRO A 193 1.44 -7.34 6.30
C PRO A 193 2.32 -7.19 5.06
N HIS A 194 2.20 -6.06 4.37
CA HIS A 194 2.96 -5.77 3.16
C HIS A 194 3.33 -4.28 3.09
N PHE A 195 4.12 -3.96 2.07
CA PHE A 195 4.41 -2.61 1.64
C PHE A 195 3.88 -2.43 0.22
N ASP A 196 3.46 -1.22 -0.12
CA ASP A 196 3.32 -0.83 -1.53
C ASP A 196 4.39 0.21 -1.83
N ALA A 197 5.19 -0.05 -2.86
CA ALA A 197 6.18 0.88 -3.37
C ALA A 197 6.31 0.72 -4.89
N VAL A 198 6.10 1.81 -5.61
CA VAL A 198 6.40 1.86 -7.03
C VAL A 198 7.93 1.86 -7.23
N PRO A 199 8.47 1.06 -8.16
CA PRO A 199 9.89 1.04 -8.44
C PRO A 199 10.43 2.40 -8.92
N VAL A 200 11.69 2.70 -8.60
CA VAL A 200 12.39 3.92 -9.04
C VAL A 200 12.41 4.03 -10.58
N SER A 201 12.43 2.90 -11.29
CA SER A 201 12.38 2.86 -12.75
C SER A 201 11.09 3.42 -13.36
N CYS A 202 10.00 3.44 -12.59
CA CYS A 202 8.74 4.05 -13.00
C CYS A 202 8.72 5.55 -12.73
N PHE A 203 9.06 5.96 -11.51
CA PHE A 203 9.07 7.36 -11.08
C PHE A 203 10.30 7.68 -10.21
N PRO A 204 11.41 8.18 -10.80
CA PRO A 204 12.68 8.32 -10.09
C PRO A 204 12.67 9.42 -9.01
N ASP A 205 11.80 10.41 -9.14
CA ASP A 205 11.76 11.58 -8.25
C ASP A 205 10.85 11.38 -7.03
N ILE A 206 10.13 10.24 -6.93
CA ILE A 206 9.22 9.96 -5.83
C ILE A 206 10.00 9.53 -4.59
N HIS A 207 10.11 10.45 -3.64
CA HIS A 207 10.81 10.22 -2.37
C HIS A 207 9.94 9.48 -1.36
N LYS A 208 8.64 9.78 -1.26
CA LYS A 208 7.69 9.08 -0.36
C LYS A 208 6.45 8.63 -1.13
N GLN A 209 5.81 7.56 -0.65
CA GLN A 209 4.57 7.05 -1.23
C GLN A 209 3.50 6.88 -0.18
N PHE A 210 2.30 7.37 -0.50
CA PHE A 210 1.11 7.27 0.31
C PHE A 210 -0.02 6.68 -0.54
N THR A 211 -1.13 6.37 0.09
CA THR A 211 -2.38 6.00 -0.57
C THR A 211 -3.50 6.93 -0.16
N ALA A 212 -4.52 7.03 -1.00
CA ALA A 212 -5.83 7.58 -0.67
C ALA A 212 -6.88 6.50 -0.95
N ASN A 213 -7.51 6.00 0.12
CA ASN A 213 -8.56 4.99 0.06
C ASN A 213 -9.92 5.63 0.35
N PHE A 214 -10.84 5.53 -0.61
CA PHE A 214 -12.19 6.07 -0.58
C PHE A 214 -13.18 4.95 -0.28
N TYR A 215 -13.74 4.91 0.93
CA TYR A 215 -14.54 3.78 1.39
C TYR A 215 -15.99 3.89 0.92
N LEU A 216 -16.43 2.90 0.13
CA LEU A 216 -17.77 2.89 -0.47
C LEU A 216 -18.72 1.95 0.26
N ASN A 217 -18.20 0.82 0.75
CA ASN A 217 -18.89 -0.09 1.65
C ASN A 217 -17.89 -0.73 2.62
N VAL A 218 -18.26 -0.77 3.90
CA VAL A 218 -17.44 -1.33 4.99
C VAL A 218 -18.25 -2.38 5.75
N PRO A 219 -17.61 -3.44 6.27
CA PRO A 219 -18.28 -4.45 7.08
C PRO A 219 -18.56 -3.95 8.50
N ASP A 220 -19.63 -4.45 9.12
CA ASP A 220 -19.99 -4.10 10.50
C ASP A 220 -18.96 -4.58 11.52
N GLN A 221 -18.23 -5.67 11.23
CA GLN A 221 -17.21 -6.25 12.11
C GLN A 221 -15.92 -6.51 11.33
N GLY A 222 -14.78 -6.06 11.90
CA GLY A 222 -13.47 -6.18 11.28
C GLY A 222 -13.27 -5.20 10.13
N GLY A 223 -12.30 -5.50 9.25
CA GLY A 223 -12.05 -4.75 8.02
C GLY A 223 -11.32 -3.43 8.25
N GLU A 224 -10.76 -3.27 9.45
CA GLU A 224 -9.92 -2.15 9.83
C GLU A 224 -8.65 -2.14 8.98
N LEU A 225 -8.16 -0.93 8.68
CA LEU A 225 -6.76 -0.77 8.34
C LEU A 225 -5.94 -1.08 9.58
N GLU A 226 -5.00 -1.99 9.45
CA GLU A 226 -3.99 -2.23 10.46
C GLU A 226 -2.64 -1.75 9.93
N ILE A 227 -2.01 -0.83 10.65
CA ILE A 227 -0.74 -0.22 10.26
C ILE A 227 0.25 -0.26 11.42
N TRP A 228 1.48 -0.67 11.12
CA TRP A 228 2.53 -0.71 12.12
C TRP A 228 3.30 0.60 12.13
N ASN A 229 3.41 1.15 13.33
CA ASN A 229 4.15 2.36 13.51
C ASN A 229 5.66 2.07 13.58
N VAL A 230 6.24 1.89 12.41
CA VAL A 230 7.69 1.82 12.21
C VAL A 230 8.08 2.88 11.19
N PRO A 231 9.34 3.37 11.18
CA PRO A 231 9.81 4.27 10.15
C PRO A 231 9.52 3.71 8.74
N PRO A 232 8.98 4.52 7.81
CA PRO A 232 8.79 4.09 6.43
C PRO A 232 10.13 3.69 5.80
N LEU A 233 10.13 2.59 5.04
CA LEU A 233 11.34 2.12 4.37
C LEU A 233 11.58 2.88 3.06
N ASP A 234 12.85 3.00 2.66
CA ASP A 234 13.22 3.46 1.33
C ASP A 234 12.94 2.39 0.27
N ILE A 235 12.76 2.80 -0.99
CA ILE A 235 12.42 1.88 -2.09
C ILE A 235 13.45 0.76 -2.22
N SER A 236 14.75 1.08 -2.19
CA SER A 236 15.81 0.07 -2.31
C SER A 236 15.74 -0.98 -1.21
N THR A 237 15.41 -0.56 0.02
CA THR A 237 15.21 -1.49 1.14
C THR A 237 14.00 -2.38 0.90
N ILE A 238 12.87 -1.83 0.44
CA ILE A 238 11.66 -2.61 0.11
C ILE A 238 11.93 -3.61 -1.01
N GLU A 239 12.67 -3.19 -2.04
CA GLU A 239 13.05 -4.02 -3.17
C GLU A 239 13.93 -5.22 -2.77
N GLU A 240 14.70 -5.10 -1.70
CA GLU A 240 15.54 -6.19 -1.18
C GLU A 240 14.89 -6.93 0.00
N PHE A 241 13.78 -6.40 0.52
CA PHE A 241 13.14 -6.90 1.73
C PHE A 241 12.56 -8.31 1.51
N LYS A 242 13.00 -9.24 2.34
CA LYS A 242 12.45 -10.59 2.39
C LYS A 242 11.48 -10.67 3.57
N ILE A 243 10.18 -10.75 3.27
CA ILE A 243 9.14 -10.87 4.29
C ILE A 243 9.39 -12.16 5.11
N PRO A 244 9.63 -12.06 6.44
CA PRO A 244 9.73 -13.22 7.31
C PRO A 244 8.42 -14.03 7.34
N GLU A 245 8.51 -15.35 7.54
CA GLU A 245 7.32 -16.23 7.58
C GLU A 245 6.33 -15.84 8.68
N ASP A 246 6.83 -15.43 9.84
CA ASP A 246 6.04 -14.92 10.97
C ASP A 246 6.33 -13.43 11.22
N TRP A 247 6.38 -12.63 10.16
CA TRP A 247 6.75 -11.22 10.26
C TRP A 247 5.83 -10.44 11.20
N ARG A 248 4.54 -10.77 11.16
CA ARG A 248 3.49 -10.09 11.93
C ARG A 248 3.73 -10.17 13.44
N SER A 249 4.22 -11.31 13.96
CA SER A 249 4.50 -11.47 15.39
C SER A 249 5.76 -10.70 15.85
N GLN A 250 6.63 -10.35 14.90
CA GLN A 250 7.88 -9.62 15.13
C GLN A 250 7.69 -8.10 15.04
N LEU A 251 6.58 -7.64 14.46
CA LEU A 251 6.25 -6.23 14.37
C LEU A 251 5.74 -5.70 15.74
N PRO A 252 5.91 -4.40 16.03
CA PRO A 252 5.42 -3.81 17.28
C PRO A 252 3.88 -3.82 17.35
N ALA A 253 3.32 -3.23 18.40
CA ALA A 253 1.88 -3.01 18.46
C ALA A 253 1.39 -2.19 17.24
N SER A 254 0.35 -2.70 16.58
CA SER A 254 -0.27 -2.04 15.44
C SER A 254 -1.28 -0.98 15.87
N ILE A 255 -1.52 -0.02 14.99
CA ILE A 255 -2.66 0.89 15.06
C ILE A 255 -3.76 0.28 14.18
N LYS A 256 -4.98 0.22 14.69
CA LYS A 256 -6.16 -0.20 13.93
C LYS A 256 -7.10 0.98 13.73
N VAL A 257 -7.46 1.23 12.49
CA VAL A 257 -8.37 2.31 12.10
C VAL A 257 -9.55 1.70 11.37
N LYS A 258 -10.74 1.82 11.96
CA LYS A 258 -11.98 1.36 11.34
C LYS A 258 -12.56 2.48 10.48
N PRO A 259 -12.57 2.34 9.15
CA PRO A 259 -13.22 3.32 8.28
C PRO A 259 -14.75 3.19 8.37
N GLU A 260 -15.43 4.30 8.21
CA GLU A 260 -16.87 4.31 7.94
C GLU A 260 -17.13 4.43 6.44
N LYS A 261 -18.37 4.11 6.03
CA LYS A 261 -18.80 4.38 4.65
C LYS A 261 -18.70 5.87 4.39
N GLY A 262 -18.07 6.22 3.27
CA GLY A 262 -17.84 7.59 2.86
C GLY A 262 -16.55 8.20 3.38
N ASP A 263 -15.81 7.53 4.27
CA ASP A 263 -14.51 8.03 4.74
C ASP A 263 -13.44 7.98 3.64
N LEU A 264 -12.48 8.89 3.76
CA LEU A 264 -11.21 8.87 3.03
C LEU A 264 -10.06 8.66 4.03
N LEU A 265 -9.28 7.59 3.85
CA LEU A 265 -8.06 7.37 4.64
C LEU A 265 -6.81 7.55 3.79
N LEU A 266 -5.84 8.29 4.31
CA LEU A 266 -4.50 8.42 3.75
C LEU A 266 -3.45 7.92 4.74
N PHE A 267 -2.46 7.18 4.25
CA PHE A 267 -1.32 6.71 5.04
C PHE A 267 -0.11 6.42 4.15
N ASN A 268 1.07 6.36 4.76
CA ASN A 268 2.32 6.03 4.08
C ASN A 268 2.41 4.52 3.81
N THR A 269 2.38 4.11 2.54
CA THR A 269 2.32 2.69 2.16
C THR A 269 3.67 1.97 2.28
N ARG A 270 4.74 2.71 2.59
CA ARG A 270 6.05 2.16 2.91
C ARG A 270 6.21 1.80 4.38
N ARG A 271 5.13 1.90 5.15
CA ARG A 271 4.99 1.24 6.46
C ARG A 271 4.30 -0.11 6.26
N PRO A 272 4.60 -1.15 7.07
CA PRO A 272 3.87 -2.39 7.03
C PRO A 272 2.39 -2.10 7.31
N HIS A 273 1.52 -2.69 6.51
CA HIS A 273 0.08 -2.58 6.70
C HIS A 273 -0.65 -3.82 6.19
N ALA A 274 -1.84 -4.04 6.74
CA ALA A 274 -2.74 -5.14 6.42
C ALA A 274 -4.20 -4.69 6.58
N ILE A 275 -5.14 -5.55 6.19
CA ILE A 275 -6.56 -5.36 6.48
C ILE A 275 -7.00 -6.52 7.36
N THR A 276 -7.56 -6.22 8.53
CA THR A 276 -8.04 -7.26 9.44
C THR A 276 -9.15 -8.09 8.79
N SER A 277 -9.29 -9.35 9.20
CA SER A 277 -10.39 -10.16 8.69
C SER A 277 -11.73 -9.57 9.12
N PHE A 278 -12.75 -9.81 8.30
CA PHE A 278 -14.08 -9.26 8.52
C PHE A 278 -15.18 -10.26 8.19
N SER A 279 -16.35 -9.99 8.73
CA SER A 279 -17.57 -10.78 8.54
C SER A 279 -18.73 -9.88 8.12
N GLY A 280 -19.75 -10.49 7.49
CA GLY A 280 -20.92 -9.79 6.98
C GLY A 280 -21.33 -10.24 5.58
N LEU A 281 -22.52 -9.82 5.14
CA LEU A 281 -23.08 -10.23 3.85
C LEU A 281 -22.47 -9.48 2.66
N ASN A 282 -22.03 -8.24 2.88
CA ASN A 282 -21.57 -7.36 1.83
C ASN A 282 -20.03 -7.33 1.76
N PRO A 283 -19.43 -7.26 0.56
CA PRO A 283 -17.98 -7.12 0.41
C PRO A 283 -17.51 -5.75 0.92
N ARG A 284 -16.26 -5.66 1.36
CA ARG A 284 -15.60 -4.36 1.60
C ARG A 284 -15.20 -3.77 0.25
N THR A 285 -15.66 -2.57 -0.08
CA THR A 285 -15.37 -1.92 -1.36
C THR A 285 -14.80 -0.53 -1.17
N SER A 286 -13.81 -0.20 -1.99
CA SER A 286 -13.19 1.12 -2.02
C SER A 286 -12.75 1.52 -3.42
N LEU A 287 -12.56 2.81 -3.63
CA LEU A 287 -11.66 3.31 -4.67
C LEU A 287 -10.30 3.61 -4.04
N GLN A 288 -9.24 3.55 -4.84
CA GLN A 288 -7.89 3.84 -4.38
C GLN A 288 -7.08 4.57 -5.45
N THR A 289 -6.24 5.52 -5.03
CA THR A 289 -5.08 5.98 -5.80
C THR A 289 -3.85 6.04 -4.88
N PHE A 290 -2.66 5.78 -5.42
CA PHE A 290 -1.41 6.13 -4.76
C PHE A 290 -1.09 7.61 -4.95
N ILE A 291 -0.29 8.13 -4.03
CA ILE A 291 0.23 9.48 -3.98
C ILE A 291 1.75 9.38 -3.83
N GLY A 292 2.49 10.00 -4.73
CA GLY A 292 3.93 10.15 -4.64
C GLY A 292 4.28 11.57 -4.30
N TYR A 293 5.24 11.72 -3.41
CA TYR A 293 5.70 12.99 -2.89
C TYR A 293 7.20 13.16 -3.18
N THR A 294 7.56 14.24 -3.86
CA THR A 294 8.96 14.52 -4.24
C THR A 294 9.69 15.34 -3.19
N LYS A 295 11.02 15.47 -3.33
CA LYS A 295 11.83 16.32 -2.44
C LYS A 295 11.50 17.81 -2.59
N GLU A 296 11.02 18.21 -3.77
CA GLU A 296 10.53 19.55 -4.10
C GLU A 296 9.10 19.78 -3.60
N SER A 297 8.55 18.82 -2.85
CA SER A 297 7.20 18.84 -2.31
C SER A 297 6.11 18.83 -3.39
N GLU A 298 6.38 18.27 -4.58
CA GLU A 298 5.36 18.04 -5.60
C GLU A 298 4.62 16.72 -5.33
N ILE A 299 3.36 16.65 -5.78
CA ILE A 299 2.48 15.51 -5.62
C ILE A 299 2.09 14.93 -6.98
N PHE A 300 2.20 13.60 -7.09
CA PHE A 300 1.81 12.84 -8.26
C PHE A 300 0.88 11.67 -7.90
N LEU A 301 -0.18 11.45 -8.68
CA LEU A 301 -1.17 10.40 -8.43
C LEU A 301 -1.14 9.32 -9.52
N TRP A 302 -1.19 8.05 -9.12
CA TRP A 302 -1.29 6.89 -10.03
C TRP A 302 -1.93 5.68 -9.33
N VAL A 303 -2.11 4.58 -10.06
CA VAL A 303 -2.38 3.24 -9.54
C VAL A 303 -1.97 2.17 -10.55
#